data_AF-A0A6B1I597-F1
#
_entry.id   AF-A0A6B1I597-F1
#
_cell.length_a   1.000
_cell.length_b   1.000
_cell.length_c   1.000
_cell.angle_alpha   90.00
_cell.angle_beta   90.00
_cell.angle_gamma   90.00
#
_symmetry.space_group_name_H-M   'P 1'
#
loop_
_entity.id
_entity.type
_entity.pdbx_description
1 polymer ?
#
loop_
_entity_poly.entity_id
_entity_poly.type
_entity_poly.pdbx_seq_one_letter_code
_entity_poly.pdbx_strand_id
1 'polypeptide(L)'
;MINRSMYYAVTTISILMMGIYVLPASAEFMPSEGMELVASADDGSTIVHVTGTTIRDDPVILRYISPTNNLVKLDQLDPSSDGTFASTFNVAGLTEDGLYRIIASQGEASMYKLEVNVPISDGTTPDILAIESNFERPTMLVGPEIFDGGMVLTADAMEGSDVIAISGQTDVT
;
A
#
# COMPACT_ATOMS: atom_id res chain seq x y z
N MET A 1 -15.22 -17.29 -40.07
CA MET A 1 -15.05 -16.22 -39.06
C MET A 1 -15.30 -16.86 -37.70
N ILE A 2 -14.25 -17.06 -36.91
CA ILE A 2 -14.33 -17.75 -35.62
C ILE A 2 -14.33 -16.66 -34.55
N ASN A 3 -15.48 -16.48 -33.89
CA ASN A 3 -15.60 -15.67 -32.69
C ASN A 3 -14.87 -16.40 -31.56
N ARG A 4 -13.83 -15.80 -30.99
CA ARG A 4 -13.27 -16.26 -29.71
C ARG A 4 -13.79 -15.33 -28.62
N SER A 5 -14.84 -15.77 -27.93
CA SER A 5 -15.23 -15.20 -26.64
C SER A 5 -14.08 -15.38 -25.66
N MET A 6 -13.44 -14.29 -25.25
CA MET A 6 -12.54 -14.25 -24.11
C MET A 6 -13.42 -14.28 -22.85
N TYR A 7 -13.45 -15.43 -22.17
CA TYR A 7 -14.01 -15.53 -20.84
C TYR A 7 -13.00 -14.89 -19.88
N TYR A 8 -13.25 -13.64 -19.49
CA TYR A 8 -12.49 -13.02 -18.41
C TYR A 8 -12.83 -13.76 -17.11
N ALA A 9 -11.85 -14.46 -16.56
CA ALA A 9 -11.94 -14.99 -15.21
C ALA A 9 -11.94 -13.81 -14.25
N VAL A 10 -13.11 -13.48 -13.70
CA VAL A 10 -13.24 -12.48 -12.63
C VAL A 10 -12.56 -13.06 -11.39
N THR A 11 -11.28 -12.74 -11.22
CA THR A 11 -10.59 -12.93 -9.94
C THR A 11 -11.01 -11.78 -9.07
N THR A 12 -11.63 -12.08 -7.93
CA THR A 12 -12.01 -11.08 -6.95
C THR A 12 -10.74 -10.40 -6.44
N ILE A 13 -10.56 -9.12 -6.78
CA ILE A 13 -9.54 -8.28 -6.16
C ILE A 13 -10.07 -7.93 -4.77
N SER A 14 -9.47 -8.51 -3.74
CA SER A 14 -9.73 -8.12 -2.35
C SER A 14 -9.07 -6.78 -2.11
N ILE A 15 -9.81 -5.68 -2.28
CA ILE A 15 -9.30 -4.35 -1.94
C ILE A 15 -9.39 -4.21 -0.42
N LEU A 16 -8.25 -4.14 0.26
CA LEU A 16 -8.21 -3.62 1.62
C LEU A 16 -8.47 -2.11 1.50
N MET A 17 -9.69 -1.67 1.81
CA MET A 17 -10.06 -0.25 1.79
C MET A 17 -9.29 0.48 2.90
N MET A 18 -8.18 1.13 2.56
CA MET A 18 -7.61 2.17 3.42
C MET A 18 -8.53 3.38 3.35
N GLY A 19 -9.21 3.68 4.47
CA GLY A 19 -10.04 4.87 4.57
C GLY A 19 -9.19 6.12 4.34
N ILE A 20 -9.60 6.99 3.41
CA ILE A 20 -9.06 8.35 3.31
C ILE A 20 -9.52 9.09 4.57
N TYR A 21 -8.60 9.30 5.51
CA TYR A 21 -8.81 10.14 6.68
C TYR A 21 -8.09 11.47 6.46
N VAL A 22 -8.86 12.56 6.37
CA VAL A 22 -8.33 13.92 6.38
C VAL A 22 -7.96 14.26 7.82
N LEU A 23 -6.67 14.27 8.13
CA LEU A 23 -6.16 14.72 9.43
C LEU A 23 -6.12 16.25 9.49
N PRO A 24 -6.33 16.87 10.67
CA PRO A 24 -5.96 18.27 10.86
C PRO A 24 -4.45 18.44 10.70
N ALA A 25 -4.03 19.54 10.07
CA ALA A 25 -2.66 19.85 9.62
C ALA A 25 -1.56 19.88 10.70
N SER A 26 -1.84 19.45 11.93
CA SER A 26 -0.93 19.48 13.08
C SER A 26 -0.58 18.10 13.65
N ALA A 27 -1.07 17.01 13.07
CA ALA A 27 -0.67 15.66 13.42
C ALA A 27 -0.20 14.92 12.16
N GLU A 28 1.09 15.02 11.86
CA GLU A 28 1.72 14.20 10.83
C GLU A 28 1.81 12.77 11.37
N PHE A 29 0.85 11.93 10.99
CA PHE A 29 0.90 10.50 11.23
C PHE A 29 2.00 9.91 10.35
N MET A 30 3.23 9.85 10.86
CA MET A 30 4.29 9.08 10.22
C MET A 30 4.19 7.64 10.72
N PRO A 31 3.99 6.64 9.84
CA PRO A 31 4.07 5.26 10.26
C PRO A 31 5.43 5.02 10.93
N SER A 32 5.44 4.31 12.06
CA SER A 32 6.67 4.15 12.85
C SER A 32 7.65 3.19 12.20
N GLU A 33 7.14 2.21 11.44
CA GLU A 33 7.93 1.23 10.70
C GLU A 33 7.15 0.76 9.46
N GLY A 34 7.87 0.27 8.45
CA GLY A 34 7.29 -0.41 7.29
C GLY A 34 7.64 0.20 5.93
N MET A 35 6.91 -0.28 4.92
CA MET A 35 7.09 0.07 3.51
C MET A 35 5.73 0.02 2.81
N GLU A 36 5.61 0.76 1.71
CA GLU A 36 4.56 0.66 0.70
C GLU A 36 5.18 0.45 -0.68
N LEU A 37 4.54 -0.35 -1.51
CA LEU A 37 4.90 -0.60 -2.90
C LEU A 37 3.67 -0.48 -3.78
N VAL A 38 3.79 0.27 -4.86
CA VAL A 38 2.73 0.54 -5.83
C VAL A 38 3.23 0.24 -7.23
N ALA A 39 2.42 -0.47 -8.02
CA ALA A 39 2.59 -0.59 -9.47
C ALA A 39 1.33 -0.09 -10.17
N SER A 40 1.51 0.79 -11.15
CA SER A 40 0.41 1.38 -11.92
C SER A 40 0.73 1.50 -13.40
N ALA A 41 -0.29 1.38 -14.23
CA ALA A 41 -0.21 1.58 -15.68
C ALA A 41 -1.62 1.79 -16.25
N ASP A 42 -1.71 2.54 -17.35
CA ASP A 42 -2.95 2.68 -18.11
C ASP A 42 -3.17 1.48 -19.06
N ASP A 43 -4.41 1.29 -19.51
CA ASP A 43 -4.77 0.24 -20.46
C ASP A 43 -3.95 0.31 -21.76
N GLY A 44 -3.30 -0.81 -22.09
CA GLY A 44 -2.44 -0.93 -23.27
C GLY A 44 -1.06 -0.29 -23.11
N SER A 45 -0.68 0.16 -21.90
CA SER A 45 0.63 0.75 -21.66
C SER A 45 1.76 -0.28 -21.85
N THR A 46 2.90 0.22 -22.31
CA THR A 46 4.17 -0.54 -22.34
C THR A 46 5.08 -0.21 -21.17
N ILE A 47 4.69 0.75 -20.35
CA ILE A 47 5.45 1.21 -19.18
C ILE A 47 4.57 1.04 -17.95
N VAL A 48 5.12 0.33 -16.97
CA VAL A 48 4.57 0.24 -15.62
C VAL A 48 5.37 1.17 -14.72
N HIS A 49 4.68 2.07 -14.03
CA HIS A 49 5.25 2.93 -13.01
C HIS A 49 5.29 2.18 -11.68
N VAL A 50 6.48 2.07 -11.10
CA VAL A 50 6.70 1.42 -9.80
C VAL A 50 7.14 2.49 -8.82
N THR A 51 6.36 2.72 -7.78
CA THR A 51 6.65 3.69 -6.75
C THR A 51 6.54 3.04 -5.39
N GLY A 52 7.12 3.66 -4.38
CA GLY A 52 6.91 3.23 -3.01
C GLY A 52 7.47 4.23 -2.02
N THR A 53 7.17 3.96 -0.76
CA THR A 53 7.60 4.78 0.38
C THR A 53 8.12 3.86 1.46
N THR A 54 9.17 4.25 2.15
CA THR A 54 9.70 3.54 3.31
C THR A 54 10.21 4.53 4.35
N ILE A 55 10.25 4.12 5.61
CA ILE A 55 10.80 4.93 6.70
C ILE A 55 12.32 4.76 6.89
N ARG A 56 12.97 3.93 6.08
CA ARG A 56 14.41 3.63 6.18
C ARG A 56 15.19 4.27 5.04
N ASP A 57 16.41 4.68 5.35
CA ASP A 57 17.34 5.29 4.39
C ASP A 57 18.19 4.27 3.62
N ASP A 58 18.14 2.98 4.00
CA ASP A 58 18.91 1.93 3.34
C ASP A 58 18.47 1.75 1.87
N PRO A 59 19.33 1.28 0.95
CA PRO A 59 18.92 1.04 -0.43
C PRO A 59 17.79 0.00 -0.54
N VAL A 60 16.79 0.30 -1.37
CA VAL A 60 15.70 -0.62 -1.74
C VAL A 60 16.12 -1.40 -2.99
N ILE A 61 15.98 -2.72 -2.92
CA ILE A 61 16.21 -3.62 -4.05
C ILE A 61 14.85 -3.99 -4.67
N LEU A 62 14.66 -3.67 -5.94
CA LEU A 62 13.50 -4.10 -6.73
C LEU A 62 13.90 -5.26 -7.64
N ARG A 63 13.16 -6.36 -7.54
CA ARG A 63 13.32 -7.54 -8.39
C ARG A 63 12.07 -7.75 -9.22
N TYR A 64 12.25 -7.83 -10.53
CA TYR A 64 11.19 -8.10 -11.49
C TYR A 64 11.31 -9.55 -11.91
N ILE A 65 10.32 -10.37 -11.57
CA ILE A 65 10.34 -11.82 -11.76
C ILE A 65 9.27 -12.20 -12.79
N SER A 66 9.67 -12.98 -13.79
CA SER A 66 8.76 -13.47 -14.83
C SER A 66 7.80 -14.54 -14.30
N PRO A 67 6.73 -14.87 -15.03
CA PRO A 67 5.79 -15.94 -14.67
C PRO A 67 6.48 -17.31 -14.51
N THR A 68 7.62 -17.52 -15.18
CA THR A 68 8.44 -18.74 -15.08
C THR A 68 9.54 -18.68 -14.01
N ASN A 69 9.51 -17.67 -13.14
CA ASN A 69 10.46 -17.41 -12.04
C ASN A 69 11.87 -16.95 -12.47
N ASN A 70 12.02 -16.41 -13.68
CA ASN A 70 13.28 -15.80 -14.11
C ASN A 70 13.37 -14.35 -13.62
N LEU A 71 14.56 -13.90 -13.19
CA LEU A 71 14.82 -12.49 -12.92
C LEU A 71 15.00 -11.75 -14.24
N VAL A 72 14.11 -10.81 -14.55
CA VAL A 72 14.14 -10.04 -15.81
C VAL A 72 14.74 -8.65 -15.66
N LYS A 73 14.66 -8.07 -14.46
CA LYS A 73 15.25 -6.78 -14.13
C LYS A 73 15.58 -6.73 -12.64
N LEU A 74 16.61 -5.97 -12.30
CA LEU A 74 17.01 -5.66 -10.94
C LEU A 74 17.33 -4.17 -10.88
N ASP A 75 16.68 -3.44 -9.97
CA ASP A 75 17.04 -2.07 -9.65
C ASP A 75 17.47 -1.97 -8.19
N GLN A 76 18.42 -1.10 -7.91
CA GLN A 76 18.78 -0.65 -6.58
C GLN A 76 18.53 0.85 -6.51
N LEU A 77 17.72 1.28 -5.56
CA LEU A 77 17.29 2.67 -5.40
C LEU A 77 17.60 3.14 -3.99
N ASP A 78 18.22 4.31 -3.88
CA ASP A 78 18.32 4.99 -2.60
C ASP A 78 17.02 5.80 -2.41
N PRO A 79 16.28 5.60 -1.30
CA PRO A 79 15.12 6.42 -0.99
C PRO A 79 15.48 7.91 -0.92
N SER A 80 14.54 8.75 -1.34
CA SER A 80 14.64 10.20 -1.18
C SER A 80 14.52 10.58 0.31
N SER A 81 14.79 11.84 0.65
CA SER A 81 14.72 12.33 2.03
C SER A 81 13.33 12.22 2.68
N ASP A 82 12.28 12.08 1.87
CA ASP A 82 10.90 11.83 2.30
C ASP A 82 10.53 10.33 2.31
N GLY A 83 11.51 9.45 2.10
CA GLY A 83 11.33 8.00 2.06
C GLY A 83 10.83 7.45 0.73
N THR A 84 10.60 8.29 -0.27
CA THR A 84 10.02 7.87 -1.56
C THR A 84 11.06 7.30 -2.52
N PHE A 85 10.66 6.30 -3.29
CA PHE A 85 11.46 5.74 -4.38
C PHE A 85 10.59 5.44 -5.60
N ALA A 86 11.20 5.49 -6.79
CA ALA A 86 10.49 5.25 -8.04
C ALA A 86 11.38 4.56 -9.08
N SER A 87 10.77 3.71 -9.90
CA SER A 87 11.35 3.10 -11.08
C SER A 87 10.27 2.89 -12.15
N THR A 88 10.71 2.57 -13.36
CA THR A 88 9.83 2.20 -14.47
C THR A 88 10.18 0.81 -14.97
N PHE A 89 9.16 0.02 -15.29
CA PHE A 89 9.31 -1.30 -15.88
C PHE A 89 8.74 -1.30 -17.29
N ASN A 90 9.63 -1.42 -18.28
CA ASN A 90 9.26 -1.47 -19.68
C ASN A 90 8.91 -2.91 -20.07
N VAL A 91 7.66 -3.12 -20.47
CA VAL A 91 7.10 -4.43 -20.78
C VAL A 91 7.07 -4.74 -22.28
N ALA A 92 7.35 -3.77 -23.16
CA ALA A 92 7.28 -3.93 -24.62
C ALA A 92 8.18 -5.03 -25.19
N GLY A 93 9.31 -5.31 -24.53
CA GLY A 93 10.32 -6.27 -24.99
C GLY A 93 10.26 -7.63 -24.28
N LEU A 94 9.26 -7.85 -23.43
CA LEU A 94 9.13 -9.10 -22.69
C LEU A 94 8.59 -10.20 -23.62
N THR A 95 9.16 -11.39 -23.49
CA THR A 95 8.85 -12.54 -24.37
C THR A 95 7.87 -13.53 -23.75
N GLU A 96 7.56 -13.38 -22.46
CA GLU A 96 6.66 -14.26 -21.73
C GLU A 96 5.41 -13.46 -21.34
N ASP A 97 4.24 -14.00 -21.64
CA ASP A 97 2.98 -13.44 -21.14
C ASP A 97 2.64 -14.07 -19.79
N GLY A 98 1.93 -13.32 -18.96
CA GLY A 98 1.42 -13.78 -17.67
C GLY A 98 1.62 -12.77 -16.55
N LEU A 99 1.61 -13.29 -15.32
CA LEU A 99 1.69 -12.48 -14.12
C LEU A 99 3.15 -12.30 -13.68
N TYR A 100 3.66 -11.10 -13.89
CA TYR A 100 4.98 -10.71 -13.39
C TYR A 100 4.89 -10.27 -11.94
N ARG A 101 5.93 -10.56 -11.16
CA ARG A 101 6.04 -10.17 -9.76
C ARG A 101 7.10 -9.10 -9.59
N ILE A 102 6.74 -8.00 -8.94
CA ILE A 102 7.66 -6.93 -8.59
C ILE A 102 7.85 -6.99 -7.08
N ILE A 103 9.04 -7.37 -6.66
CA ILE A 103 9.38 -7.59 -5.25
C ILE A 103 10.29 -6.45 -4.81
N ALA A 104 9.85 -5.67 -3.82
CA ALA A 104 10.69 -4.74 -3.10
C ALA A 104 11.25 -5.41 -1.85
N SER A 105 12.53 -5.19 -1.56
CA SER A 105 13.18 -5.68 -0.34
C SER A 105 14.24 -4.70 0.15
N GLN A 106 14.24 -4.44 1.46
CA GLN A 106 15.24 -3.61 2.13
C GLN A 106 15.67 -4.28 3.43
N GLY A 107 16.91 -4.81 3.42
CA GLY A 107 17.40 -5.69 4.49
C GLY A 107 16.66 -7.02 4.58
N GLU A 108 16.78 -7.67 5.73
CA GLU A 108 16.26 -9.04 5.97
C GLU A 108 14.88 -9.08 6.64
N ALA A 109 14.37 -7.93 7.12
CA ALA A 109 13.12 -7.88 7.87
C ALA A 109 11.90 -7.96 6.95
N SER A 110 11.02 -8.93 7.21
CA SER A 110 9.85 -9.21 6.36
C SER A 110 8.91 -8.02 6.16
N MET A 111 8.83 -7.10 7.13
CA MET A 111 8.01 -5.89 7.02
C MET A 111 8.50 -4.91 5.94
N TYR A 112 9.76 -5.03 5.51
CA TYR A 112 10.34 -4.26 4.40
C TYR A 112 10.47 -5.11 3.13
N LYS A 113 9.65 -6.16 3.01
CA LYS A 113 9.57 -7.01 1.83
C LYS A 113 8.13 -7.06 1.35
N LEU A 114 7.89 -6.51 0.16
CA LEU A 114 6.58 -6.42 -0.46
C LEU A 114 6.62 -6.98 -1.87
N GLU A 115 5.46 -7.42 -2.36
CA GLU A 115 5.33 -7.98 -3.69
C GLU A 115 4.01 -7.57 -4.33
N VAL A 116 4.08 -6.91 -5.48
CA VAL A 116 2.91 -6.62 -6.32
C VAL A 116 2.94 -7.44 -7.60
N ASN A 117 1.77 -7.71 -8.15
CA ASN A 117 1.60 -8.52 -9.34
C ASN A 117 1.14 -7.66 -10.53
N VAL A 118 1.76 -7.84 -11.69
CA VAL A 118 1.48 -7.09 -12.91
C VAL A 118 1.14 -8.04 -14.05
N PRO A 119 -0.10 -8.06 -14.56
CA PRO A 119 -0.47 -8.86 -15.72
C PRO A 119 0.11 -8.25 -16.99
N ILE A 120 0.77 -9.08 -17.81
CA ILE A 120 1.39 -8.68 -19.07
C ILE A 120 0.91 -9.64 -20.17
N SER A 121 0.52 -9.07 -21.30
CA SER A 121 0.15 -9.80 -22.50
C SER A 121 0.62 -9.05 -23.74
N ASP A 122 1.30 -9.74 -24.65
CA ASP A 122 1.77 -9.21 -25.93
C ASP A 122 2.58 -7.91 -25.79
N GLY A 123 3.42 -7.83 -24.75
CA GLY A 123 4.26 -6.66 -24.46
C GLY A 123 3.51 -5.43 -23.96
N THR A 124 2.27 -5.60 -23.49
CA THR A 124 1.45 -4.54 -22.90
C THR A 124 0.83 -4.99 -21.58
N THR A 125 0.31 -4.04 -20.80
CA THR A 125 -0.43 -4.30 -19.56
C THR A 125 -1.79 -3.59 -19.61
N PRO A 126 -2.85 -4.16 -19.01
CA PRO A 126 -4.12 -3.45 -18.86
C PRO A 126 -4.02 -2.30 -17.85
N ASP A 127 -5.11 -1.57 -17.67
CA ASP A 127 -5.23 -0.61 -16.57
C ASP A 127 -5.05 -1.34 -15.23
N ILE A 128 -4.08 -0.87 -14.43
CA ILE A 128 -3.76 -1.46 -13.13
C ILE A 128 -3.39 -0.42 -12.08
N LEU A 129 -3.76 -0.73 -10.85
CA LEU A 129 -3.27 -0.09 -9.63
C LEU A 129 -3.13 -1.17 -8.55
N ALA A 130 -1.93 -1.72 -8.42
CA ALA A 130 -1.59 -2.70 -7.39
C ALA A 130 -0.84 -2.01 -6.26
N ILE A 131 -1.33 -2.14 -5.03
CA ILE A 131 -0.78 -1.49 -3.84
C ILE A 131 -0.61 -2.55 -2.75
N GLU A 132 0.58 -2.60 -2.16
CA GLU A 132 0.88 -3.41 -0.99
C GLU A 132 1.58 -2.56 0.06
N SER A 133 1.26 -2.78 1.34
CA SER A 133 1.82 -1.99 2.44
C SER A 133 1.89 -2.79 3.73
N ASN A 134 3.02 -2.63 4.43
CA ASN A 134 3.28 -3.17 5.75
C ASN A 134 3.50 -2.05 6.77
N PHE A 135 3.01 -0.83 6.50
CA PHE A 135 3.12 0.23 7.48
C PHE A 135 2.37 -0.14 8.77
N GLU A 136 3.14 -0.28 9.85
CA GLU A 136 2.57 -0.47 11.17
C GLU A 136 1.82 0.81 11.57
N ARG A 137 0.57 0.63 12.00
CA ARG A 137 -0.15 1.71 12.63
C ARG A 137 0.45 1.85 14.03
N PRO A 138 0.91 3.04 14.46
CA PRO A 138 1.19 3.27 15.86
C PRO A 138 -0.03 2.81 16.64
N THR A 139 0.16 1.87 17.56
CA THR A 139 -0.82 1.64 18.60
C THR A 139 -0.94 2.96 19.34
N MET A 140 -2.11 3.58 19.30
CA MET A 140 -2.38 4.66 20.23
C MET A 140 -2.28 4.03 21.62
N LEU A 141 -1.13 4.22 22.28
CA LEU A 141 -1.06 4.04 23.71
C LEU A 141 -1.97 5.13 24.25
N VAL A 142 -3.23 4.77 24.52
CA VAL A 142 -4.08 5.54 25.42
C VAL A 142 -3.40 5.45 26.77
N GLY A 143 -2.36 6.26 26.97
CA GLY A 143 -1.93 6.62 28.31
C GLY A 143 -3.13 7.25 29.01
N PRO A 144 -3.27 7.11 30.34
CA PRO A 144 -4.28 7.88 31.04
C PRO A 144 -4.00 9.35 30.73
N GLU A 145 -4.87 9.97 29.92
CA GLU A 145 -4.82 11.40 29.69
C GLU A 145 -5.04 12.03 31.06
N ILE A 146 -3.96 12.57 31.65
CA ILE A 146 -4.10 13.52 32.74
C ILE A 146 -4.58 14.79 32.04
N PHE A 147 -5.91 14.91 31.85
CA PHE A 147 -6.52 16.17 31.44
C PHE A 147 -6.25 17.17 32.55
N ASP A 148 -5.24 18.02 32.36
CA ASP A 148 -5.01 19.19 33.20
C ASP A 148 -6.10 20.22 32.88
N GLY A 149 -7.24 20.10 33.57
CA GLY A 149 -8.38 21.01 33.50
C GLY A 149 -9.19 20.93 32.21
N GLY A 150 -10.21 20.09 32.19
CA GLY A 150 -11.10 19.99 31.03
C GLY A 150 -12.35 19.13 31.26
N MET A 151 -13.29 19.22 30.33
CA MET A 151 -14.48 18.38 30.31
C MET A 151 -14.14 17.04 29.62
N VAL A 152 -14.28 15.95 30.36
CA VAL A 152 -14.12 14.58 29.86
C VAL A 152 -15.49 13.97 29.63
N LEU A 153 -15.75 13.48 28.41
CA LEU A 153 -17.00 12.80 28.04
C LEU A 153 -16.67 11.40 27.49
N THR A 154 -17.32 10.38 28.03
CA THR A 154 -17.30 9.00 27.54
C THR A 154 -18.69 8.66 27.02
N ALA A 155 -18.78 8.24 25.76
CA ALA A 155 -20.01 7.76 25.15
C ALA A 155 -19.90 6.26 24.85
N ASP A 156 -20.90 5.49 25.26
CA ASP A 156 -21.04 4.07 24.96
C ASP A 156 -22.40 3.82 24.29
N ALA A 157 -22.42 2.95 23.30
CA ALA A 157 -23.62 2.54 22.59
C ALA A 157 -23.53 1.07 22.25
N MET A 158 -24.56 0.31 22.64
CA MET A 158 -24.67 -1.10 22.27
C MET A 158 -25.03 -1.21 20.78
N GLU A 159 -24.41 -2.15 20.07
CA GLU A 159 -24.69 -2.37 18.65
C GLU A 159 -26.18 -2.67 18.41
N GLY A 160 -26.80 -1.92 17.51
CA GLY A 160 -28.25 -1.98 17.24
C GLY A 160 -29.12 -1.13 18.17
N SER A 161 -28.53 -0.33 19.06
CA SER A 161 -29.25 0.64 19.91
C SER A 161 -29.40 1.98 19.21
N ASP A 162 -30.60 2.57 19.29
CA ASP A 162 -30.83 3.98 18.92
C ASP A 162 -30.49 4.95 20.07
N VAL A 163 -29.99 4.42 21.20
CA VAL A 163 -29.65 5.18 22.41
C VAL A 163 -28.15 5.08 22.67
N ILE A 164 -27.51 6.26 22.80
CA ILE A 164 -26.11 6.43 23.20
C ILE A 164 -26.10 6.90 24.66
N ALA A 165 -25.42 6.14 25.53
CA ALA A 165 -25.17 6.53 26.90
C ALA A 165 -23.93 7.43 26.95
N ILE A 166 -24.12 8.71 27.30
CA ILE A 166 -23.01 9.67 27.48
C ILE A 166 -22.86 9.95 28.97
N SER A 167 -21.64 9.77 29.47
CA SER A 167 -21.23 10.10 30.83
C SER A 167 -20.00 11.00 30.77
N GLY A 168 -19.73 11.76 31.82
CA GLY A 168 -18.55 12.60 31.84
C GLY A 168 -18.36 13.37 33.12
N GLN A 169 -17.19 13.97 33.26
CA GLN A 169 -16.83 14.84 34.37
C GLN A 169 -16.37 16.18 33.82
N THR A 170 -16.74 17.25 34.51
CA THR A 170 -16.23 18.59 34.25
C THR A 170 -15.65 19.11 35.54
N ASP A 171 -14.46 19.70 35.47
CA ASP A 171 -13.95 20.46 36.59
C ASP A 171 -14.78 21.74 36.73
N VAL A 172 -15.51 21.85 37.84
CA VAL A 172 -16.17 23.10 38.25
C VAL A 172 -15.16 23.87 39.09
N THR A 173 -14.69 24.99 38.56
CA THR A 173 -13.93 25.98 39.34
C THR A 173 -14.86 26.82 40.21
#